data_AF-A0A7C6EY96-F1
#
_entry.id   AF-A0A7C6EY96-F1
#
_cell.length_a   1.000
_cell.length_b   1.000
_cell.length_c   1.000
_cell.angle_alpha   90.00
_cell.angle_beta   90.00
_cell.angle_gamma   90.00
#
_symmetry.space_group_name_H-M   'P 1'
#
loop_
_entity.id
_entity.type
_entity.pdbx_description
1 polymer ?
#
loop_
_entity_poly.entity_id
_entity_poly.type
_entity_poly.pdbx_seq_one_letter_code
_entity_poly.pdbx_strand_id
1 'polypeptide(L)'
;MARVKGSRRFVMFCLATVMLLGWAGFEVARAGTGGVFIDNGTIQLGVWNEGHLNVPGGPPSLQGTTAVGLRYLPTGAESTAPGCLCEGWGVGDALTTRSGYANEDSCDQPVTNLVVESFTSTPSTATSVVKVVVGGADVFRVTHAYFPSPLTPYLYQVEVTIENISGAPTEVLYRRVMDWDIEPTAFDEFVTINAYAAGDLYRT
;
A
#
# COMPACT_ATOMS: atom_id res chain seq x y z
N MET A 1 67.29 51.09 -14.73
CA MET A 1 67.54 51.55 -13.35
C MET A 1 66.45 52.55 -12.99
N ALA A 2 65.34 52.13 -12.39
CA ALA A 2 64.36 53.04 -11.76
C ALA A 2 63.47 52.23 -10.81
N ARG A 3 63.54 52.59 -9.52
CA ARG A 3 62.91 51.97 -8.36
C ARG A 3 61.55 52.65 -8.15
N VAL A 4 60.45 51.90 -8.13
CA VAL A 4 59.14 52.43 -7.71
C VAL A 4 58.60 51.64 -6.53
N LYS A 5 58.19 52.43 -5.52
CA LYS A 5 57.78 52.07 -4.16
C LYS A 5 56.50 51.22 -4.14
N GLY A 6 56.49 50.21 -3.27
CA GLY A 6 55.32 49.38 -3.00
C GLY A 6 54.19 50.15 -2.31
N SER A 7 52.98 50.03 -2.86
CA SER A 7 51.73 50.45 -2.23
C SER A 7 51.07 49.23 -1.57
N ARG A 8 50.77 49.34 -0.28
CA ARG A 8 50.01 48.35 0.48
C ARG A 8 48.56 48.37 -0.02
N ARG A 9 48.11 47.30 -0.67
CA ARG A 9 46.70 47.10 -1.01
C ARG A 9 45.99 46.43 0.17
N PHE A 10 45.01 47.14 0.72
CA PHE A 10 43.99 46.59 1.60
C PHE A 10 43.24 45.48 0.84
N VAL A 11 43.25 44.25 1.37
CA VAL A 11 42.41 43.16 0.88
C VAL A 11 41.08 43.28 1.62
N MET A 12 40.05 43.73 0.90
CA MET A 12 38.67 43.73 1.38
C MET A 12 38.14 42.30 1.24
N PHE A 13 37.97 41.61 2.37
CA PHE A 13 37.29 40.32 2.42
C PHE A 13 35.80 40.54 2.17
N CYS A 14 35.33 40.19 0.97
CA CYS A 14 33.92 40.08 0.66
C CYS A 14 33.44 38.74 1.25
N LEU A 15 32.73 38.78 2.37
CA LEU A 15 32.07 37.62 2.96
C LEU A 15 30.94 37.19 2.01
N ALA A 16 31.14 36.13 1.23
CA ALA A 16 30.09 35.51 0.45
C ALA A 16 29.25 34.64 1.37
N THR A 17 28.08 35.14 1.77
CA THR A 17 27.07 34.38 2.50
C THR A 17 26.49 33.32 1.55
N VAL A 18 26.93 32.06 1.70
CA VAL A 18 26.31 30.92 1.01
C VAL A 18 24.97 30.64 1.68
N MET A 19 23.88 31.08 1.06
CA MET A 19 22.54 30.63 1.41
C MET A 19 22.38 29.19 0.93
N LEU A 20 22.48 28.22 1.85
CA LEU A 20 21.99 26.87 1.63
C LEU A 20 20.46 26.92 1.55
N LEU A 21 19.93 27.02 0.33
CA LEU A 21 18.55 26.67 0.04
C LEU A 21 18.41 25.15 0.24
N GLY A 22 17.86 24.77 1.38
CA GLY A 22 17.43 23.39 1.61
C GLY A 22 16.38 23.01 0.57
N TRP A 23 16.76 22.16 -0.37
CA TRP A 23 15.80 21.41 -1.16
C TRP A 23 15.06 20.47 -0.21
N ALA A 24 13.86 20.85 0.20
CA ALA A 24 12.86 19.86 0.53
C ALA A 24 12.51 19.17 -0.80
N GLY A 25 13.10 18.00 -1.04
CA GLY A 25 12.67 17.14 -2.12
C GLY A 25 11.21 16.81 -1.89
N PHE A 26 10.32 17.38 -2.71
CA PHE A 26 9.01 16.79 -2.90
C PHE A 26 9.26 15.51 -3.70
N GLU A 27 9.32 14.37 -3.01
CA GLU A 27 9.20 13.06 -3.62
C GLU A 27 7.86 13.02 -4.36
N VAL A 28 7.91 13.16 -5.68
CA VAL A 28 6.73 12.97 -6.53
C VAL A 28 6.45 11.46 -6.53
N ALA A 29 5.34 11.06 -5.90
CA ALA A 29 4.86 9.69 -5.94
C ALA A 29 4.79 9.22 -7.40
N ARG A 30 5.62 8.24 -7.75
CA ARG A 30 5.61 7.62 -9.06
C ARG A 30 4.41 6.67 -9.08
N ALA A 31 3.39 6.97 -9.89
CA ALA A 31 2.40 5.96 -10.28
C ALA A 31 3.13 4.90 -11.13
N GLY A 32 3.73 3.91 -10.47
CA GLY A 32 4.35 2.78 -11.14
C GLY A 32 3.26 1.86 -11.69
N THR A 33 3.47 1.26 -12.86
CA THR A 33 2.75 0.03 -13.21
C THR A 33 3.39 -1.09 -12.38
N GLY A 34 2.88 -1.31 -11.17
CA GLY A 34 3.38 -2.28 -10.18
C GLY A 34 3.08 -1.87 -8.75
N GLY A 35 3.01 -2.83 -7.83
CA GLY A 35 2.83 -2.59 -6.38
C GLY A 35 4.08 -2.02 -5.70
N VAL A 36 3.95 -1.69 -4.41
CA VAL A 36 5.01 -1.11 -3.58
C VAL A 36 5.15 -1.86 -2.25
N PHE A 37 6.35 -1.82 -1.68
CA PHE A 37 6.57 -2.20 -0.29
C PHE A 37 6.50 -0.95 0.59
N ILE A 38 5.71 -1.01 1.67
CA ILE A 38 5.64 0.01 2.72
C ILE A 38 5.94 -0.63 4.07
N ASP A 39 6.59 0.09 4.98
CA ASP A 39 6.86 -0.41 6.32
C ASP A 39 6.89 0.67 7.41
N ASN A 40 6.79 0.21 8.66
CA ASN A 40 6.91 1.04 9.86
C ASN A 40 8.13 0.66 10.72
N GLY A 41 9.11 -0.05 10.12
CA GLY A 41 10.25 -0.66 10.81
C GLY A 41 9.95 -1.93 11.62
N THR A 42 8.68 -2.33 11.77
CA THR A 42 8.28 -3.57 12.47
C THR A 42 7.48 -4.51 11.57
N ILE A 43 6.51 -3.95 10.83
CA ILE A 43 5.66 -4.63 9.86
C ILE A 43 5.95 -4.05 8.49
N GLN A 44 6.03 -4.90 7.48
CA GLN A 44 6.08 -4.52 6.07
C GLN A 44 4.88 -5.10 5.33
N LEU A 45 4.29 -4.31 4.43
CA LEU A 45 3.23 -4.71 3.51
C LEU A 45 3.71 -4.57 2.08
N GLY A 46 3.33 -5.52 1.22
CA GLY A 46 3.36 -5.32 -0.23
C GLY A 46 1.97 -5.01 -0.72
N VAL A 47 1.75 -3.82 -1.28
CA VAL A 47 0.43 -3.33 -1.72
C VAL A 47 0.44 -3.10 -3.23
N TRP A 48 -0.47 -3.75 -3.94
CA TRP A 48 -0.69 -3.54 -5.37
C TRP A 48 -1.48 -2.25 -5.65
N ASN A 49 -1.43 -1.81 -6.90
CA ASN A 49 -2.11 -0.60 -7.32
C ASN A 49 -3.63 -0.68 -7.17
N GLU A 50 -4.19 -1.88 -7.27
CA GLU A 50 -5.60 -2.21 -7.08
C GLU A 50 -5.97 -2.39 -5.60
N GLY A 51 -5.02 -2.26 -4.68
CA GLY A 51 -5.27 -2.28 -3.24
C GLY A 51 -5.31 -3.66 -2.59
N HIS A 52 -5.00 -4.74 -3.31
CA HIS A 52 -4.70 -6.06 -2.72
C HIS A 52 -3.21 -6.18 -2.32
N LEU A 53 -2.85 -7.23 -1.60
CA LEU A 53 -1.52 -7.48 -1.05
C LEU A 53 -0.74 -8.53 -1.84
N ASN A 54 0.39 -8.98 -1.28
CA ASN A 54 1.27 -10.03 -1.81
C ASN A 54 2.06 -9.61 -3.06
N VAL A 55 2.73 -8.46 -2.96
CA VAL A 55 3.61 -7.97 -4.05
C VAL A 55 4.90 -8.81 -4.10
N PRO A 56 5.30 -9.37 -5.26
CA PRO A 56 6.53 -10.15 -5.41
C PRO A 56 7.78 -9.27 -5.45
N GLY A 57 8.93 -9.86 -5.13
CA GLY A 57 10.25 -9.25 -5.32
C GLY A 57 10.92 -8.72 -4.05
N GLY A 58 10.33 -8.98 -2.87
CA GLY A 58 10.98 -8.75 -1.59
C GLY A 58 12.11 -9.77 -1.32
N PRO A 59 12.91 -9.56 -0.26
CA PRO A 59 13.85 -10.58 0.19
C PRO A 59 13.09 -11.89 0.54
N PRO A 60 13.71 -13.07 0.51
CA PRO A 60 13.06 -14.29 0.97
C PRO A 60 12.59 -14.15 2.43
N SER A 61 11.38 -14.63 2.72
CA SER A 61 10.83 -14.77 4.07
C SER A 61 11.60 -15.84 4.87
N LEU A 62 11.17 -16.10 6.11
CA LEU A 62 11.77 -17.13 6.95
C LEU A 62 11.70 -18.53 6.32
N GLN A 63 10.68 -18.82 5.50
CA GLN A 63 10.56 -20.07 4.74
C GLN A 63 10.72 -19.90 3.22
N GLY A 64 11.15 -18.72 2.76
CA GLY A 64 11.71 -18.54 1.43
C GLY A 64 10.82 -17.89 0.37
N THR A 65 9.58 -17.49 0.68
CA THR A 65 8.75 -16.74 -0.28
C THR A 65 9.25 -15.31 -0.43
N THR A 66 9.29 -14.80 -1.66
CA THR A 66 9.70 -13.42 -1.99
C THR A 66 8.52 -12.48 -2.18
N ALA A 67 7.29 -12.99 -2.14
CA ALA A 67 6.10 -12.16 -2.06
C ALA A 67 5.95 -11.61 -0.64
N VAL A 68 5.66 -10.31 -0.56
CA VAL A 68 5.44 -9.60 0.70
C VAL A 68 3.97 -9.27 0.81
N GLY A 69 3.31 -9.89 1.77
CA GLY A 69 1.91 -9.66 2.10
C GLY A 69 1.78 -8.85 3.37
N LEU A 70 2.04 -9.51 4.49
CA LEU A 70 2.20 -8.94 5.82
C LEU A 70 3.40 -9.62 6.50
N ARG A 71 4.50 -8.89 6.58
CA ARG A 71 5.78 -9.42 7.05
C ARG A 71 6.19 -8.82 8.38
N TYR A 72 6.60 -9.68 9.31
CA TYR A 72 7.21 -9.28 10.57
C TYR A 72 8.72 -9.15 10.43
N LEU A 73 9.19 -7.91 10.23
CA LEU A 73 10.59 -7.59 9.90
C LEU A 73 11.64 -8.14 10.89
N PRO A 74 11.42 -8.17 12.22
CA PRO A 74 12.42 -8.69 13.16
C PRO A 74 12.80 -10.15 12.95
N THR A 75 11.93 -10.94 12.32
CA THR A 75 12.19 -12.37 12.04
C THR A 75 12.23 -12.68 10.54
N GLY A 76 11.72 -11.77 9.70
CA GLY A 76 11.47 -12.03 8.29
C GLY A 76 10.26 -12.93 8.03
N ALA A 77 9.49 -13.29 9.06
CA ALA A 77 8.33 -14.16 8.95
C ALA A 77 7.22 -13.50 8.12
N GLU A 78 6.68 -14.24 7.15
CA GLU A 78 5.55 -13.86 6.31
C GLU A 78 4.25 -14.53 6.78
N SER A 79 3.09 -13.92 6.50
CA SER A 79 1.80 -14.45 6.98
C SER A 79 0.71 -14.65 5.94
N THR A 80 0.83 -14.08 4.74
CA THR A 80 -0.23 -14.18 3.72
C THR A 80 0.27 -14.60 2.34
N ALA A 81 1.53 -14.99 2.23
CA ALA A 81 2.16 -15.39 0.97
C ALA A 81 2.74 -16.81 0.92
N PRO A 82 3.02 -17.53 2.03
CA PRO A 82 3.30 -18.95 1.96
C PRO A 82 2.10 -19.70 1.38
N GLY A 83 2.34 -20.81 0.68
CA GLY A 83 1.27 -21.64 0.11
C GLY A 83 0.58 -21.02 -1.09
N CYS A 84 -0.36 -20.12 -0.82
CA CYS A 84 -1.09 -19.36 -1.81
C CYS A 84 -1.03 -17.87 -1.50
N LEU A 85 -0.97 -17.02 -2.53
CA LEU A 85 -1.13 -15.59 -2.30
C LEU A 85 -2.58 -15.32 -1.86
N CYS A 86 -3.60 -15.91 -2.50
CA CYS A 86 -5.00 -16.07 -2.05
C CYS A 86 -5.58 -14.92 -1.19
N GLU A 87 -5.13 -13.70 -1.46
CA GLU A 87 -5.43 -12.49 -0.75
C GLU A 87 -6.13 -11.58 -1.72
N GLY A 88 -7.21 -10.98 -1.27
CA GLY A 88 -7.99 -10.15 -2.13
C GLY A 88 -9.09 -9.42 -1.43
N TRP A 89 -9.74 -8.55 -2.19
CA TRP A 89 -10.89 -7.81 -1.76
C TRP A 89 -11.89 -7.66 -2.91
N GLY A 90 -13.13 -7.36 -2.59
CA GLY A 90 -14.14 -7.03 -3.56
C GLY A 90 -15.22 -6.15 -3.00
N VAL A 91 -15.85 -5.40 -3.90
CA VAL A 91 -17.06 -4.64 -3.62
C VAL A 91 -18.14 -5.05 -4.62
N GLY A 92 -19.38 -5.13 -4.15
CA GLY A 92 -20.54 -5.46 -4.97
C GLY A 92 -21.74 -4.61 -4.62
N ASP A 93 -22.63 -4.44 -5.59
CA ASP A 93 -23.98 -3.91 -5.40
C ASP A 93 -24.98 -5.08 -5.39
N ALA A 94 -25.61 -5.35 -4.26
CA ALA A 94 -26.56 -6.45 -4.12
C ALA A 94 -27.83 -6.25 -4.96
N LEU A 95 -28.19 -5.00 -5.28
CA LEU A 95 -29.38 -4.71 -6.09
C LEU A 95 -29.19 -5.06 -7.57
N THR A 96 -28.00 -4.79 -8.10
CA THR A 96 -27.71 -4.97 -9.53
C THR A 96 -26.81 -6.16 -9.85
N THR A 97 -26.27 -6.83 -8.82
CA THR A 97 -25.32 -7.95 -8.94
C THR A 97 -24.01 -7.58 -9.64
N ARG A 98 -23.68 -6.28 -9.69
CA ARG A 98 -22.43 -5.76 -10.28
C ARG A 98 -21.34 -5.74 -9.23
N SER A 99 -20.15 -6.21 -9.57
CA SER A 99 -19.01 -6.27 -8.65
C SER A 99 -17.67 -6.01 -9.34
N GLY A 100 -16.71 -5.56 -8.56
CA GLY A 100 -15.29 -5.50 -8.91
C GLY A 100 -14.45 -6.02 -7.77
N TYR A 101 -13.36 -6.70 -8.09
CA TYR A 101 -12.52 -7.37 -7.10
C TYR A 101 -11.10 -7.59 -7.61
N ALA A 102 -10.19 -7.77 -6.67
CA ALA A 102 -8.87 -8.32 -6.91
C ALA A 102 -8.62 -9.49 -5.95
N ASN A 103 -8.02 -10.58 -6.42
CA ASN A 103 -7.62 -11.73 -5.62
C ASN A 103 -6.47 -12.49 -6.32
N GLU A 104 -5.34 -12.65 -5.63
CA GLU A 104 -4.16 -13.37 -6.11
C GLU A 104 -4.23 -14.89 -5.83
N ASP A 105 -5.43 -15.48 -5.90
CA ASP A 105 -5.53 -16.93 -6.06
C ASP A 105 -4.92 -17.30 -7.42
N SER A 106 -4.23 -18.44 -7.48
CA SER A 106 -3.35 -18.97 -8.51
C SER A 106 -3.90 -19.10 -9.96
N CYS A 107 -4.90 -18.31 -10.36
CA CYS A 107 -5.59 -18.36 -11.64
C CYS A 107 -5.49 -17.05 -12.44
N ASP A 108 -5.59 -17.20 -13.76
CA ASP A 108 -5.10 -16.31 -14.81
C ASP A 108 -5.55 -14.83 -14.81
N GLN A 109 -6.40 -14.35 -13.90
CA GLN A 109 -6.86 -12.95 -13.84
C GLN A 109 -7.09 -12.49 -12.38
N PRO A 110 -6.07 -11.92 -11.70
CA PRO A 110 -6.18 -11.51 -10.32
C PRO A 110 -7.04 -10.26 -10.12
N VAL A 111 -7.48 -9.59 -11.19
CA VAL A 111 -8.23 -8.33 -11.13
C VAL A 111 -9.42 -8.39 -12.09
N THR A 112 -10.61 -8.06 -11.61
CA THR A 112 -11.86 -8.07 -12.39
C THR A 112 -12.64 -6.78 -12.18
N ASN A 113 -13.02 -6.13 -13.29
CA ASN A 113 -13.84 -4.92 -13.33
C ASN A 113 -13.26 -3.72 -12.55
N LEU A 114 -11.95 -3.71 -12.26
CA LEU A 114 -11.28 -2.59 -11.61
C LEU A 114 -10.49 -1.76 -12.63
N VAL A 115 -10.56 -0.45 -12.48
CA VAL A 115 -9.72 0.52 -13.21
C VAL A 115 -9.02 1.39 -12.17
N VAL A 116 -7.70 1.33 -12.10
CA VAL A 116 -6.91 2.19 -11.21
C VAL A 116 -7.04 3.65 -11.66
N GLU A 117 -7.59 4.51 -10.81
CA GLU A 117 -7.63 5.96 -11.01
C GLU A 117 -6.33 6.61 -10.54
N SER A 118 -5.84 6.19 -9.36
CA SER A 118 -4.57 6.68 -8.83
C SER A 118 -3.98 5.70 -7.83
N PHE A 119 -2.65 5.71 -7.75
CA PHE A 119 -1.90 5.05 -6.70
C PHE A 119 -0.77 5.98 -6.24
N THR A 120 -0.68 6.20 -4.94
CA THR A 120 0.36 7.03 -4.33
C THR A 120 0.92 6.36 -3.09
N SER A 121 2.19 6.57 -2.79
CA SER A 121 2.81 5.99 -1.61
C SER A 121 3.89 6.91 -1.02
N THR A 122 4.19 6.64 0.23
CA THR A 122 5.40 7.06 0.94
C THR A 122 6.13 5.79 1.40
N PRO A 123 7.29 5.87 2.07
CA PRO A 123 7.92 4.68 2.64
C PRO A 123 7.03 3.88 3.61
N SER A 124 6.04 4.51 4.25
CA SER A 124 5.21 3.87 5.28
C SER A 124 3.72 3.86 5.00
N THR A 125 3.25 4.50 3.91
CA THR A 125 1.82 4.60 3.57
C THR A 125 1.58 4.32 2.10
N ALA A 126 0.42 3.77 1.76
CA ALA A 126 -0.02 3.63 0.37
C ALA A 126 -1.50 3.98 0.25
N THR A 127 -1.88 4.65 -0.83
CA THR A 127 -3.27 4.96 -1.14
C THR A 127 -3.58 4.48 -2.55
N SER A 128 -4.48 3.51 -2.65
CA SER A 128 -5.06 3.03 -3.91
C SER A 128 -6.44 3.65 -4.09
N VAL A 129 -6.72 4.16 -5.29
CA VAL A 129 -8.05 4.59 -5.72
C VAL A 129 -8.40 3.87 -7.01
N VAL A 130 -9.47 3.09 -6.99
CA VAL A 130 -9.97 2.35 -8.15
C VAL A 130 -11.43 2.67 -8.42
N LYS A 131 -11.84 2.58 -9.69
CA LYS A 131 -13.24 2.47 -10.08
C LYS A 131 -13.63 1.04 -10.35
N VAL A 132 -14.83 0.68 -9.92
CA VAL A 132 -15.53 -0.51 -10.41
C VAL A 132 -16.30 -0.13 -11.67
N VAL A 133 -15.93 -0.75 -12.79
CA VAL A 133 -16.55 -0.50 -14.10
C VAL A 133 -17.07 -1.81 -14.68
N VAL A 134 -18.39 -1.93 -14.83
CA VAL A 134 -19.05 -3.15 -15.32
C VAL A 134 -19.85 -2.81 -16.57
N GLY A 135 -19.56 -3.48 -17.69
CA GLY A 135 -20.23 -3.22 -18.97
C GLY A 135 -20.04 -1.78 -19.49
N GLY A 136 -18.94 -1.14 -19.13
CA GLY A 136 -18.64 0.26 -19.49
C GLY A 136 -19.29 1.32 -18.61
N ALA A 137 -20.04 0.93 -17.58
CA ALA A 137 -20.65 1.86 -16.63
C ALA A 137 -19.89 1.89 -15.30
N ASP A 138 -19.67 3.09 -14.76
CA ASP A 138 -19.12 3.31 -13.43
C ASP A 138 -20.13 2.87 -12.35
N VAL A 139 -19.65 2.16 -11.31
CA VAL A 139 -20.48 1.65 -10.20
C VAL A 139 -20.03 2.27 -8.88
N PHE A 140 -18.81 1.94 -8.46
CA PHE A 140 -18.21 2.44 -7.23
C PHE A 140 -16.85 3.06 -7.51
N ARG A 141 -16.46 4.03 -6.68
CA ARG A 141 -15.06 4.37 -6.44
C ARG A 141 -14.68 3.81 -5.09
N VAL A 142 -13.57 3.09 -5.03
CA VAL A 142 -13.03 2.51 -3.80
C VAL A 142 -11.67 3.11 -3.53
N THR A 143 -11.48 3.61 -2.32
CA THR A 143 -10.21 4.10 -1.81
C THR A 143 -9.75 3.23 -0.66
N HIS A 144 -8.57 2.63 -0.79
CA HIS A 144 -7.85 1.99 0.31
C HIS A 144 -6.68 2.88 0.73
N ALA A 145 -6.69 3.35 1.98
CA ALA A 145 -5.59 4.09 2.58
C ALA A 145 -4.91 3.22 3.65
N TYR A 146 -3.68 2.80 3.38
CA TYR A 146 -2.83 2.00 4.25
C TYR A 146 -1.88 2.90 5.04
N PHE A 147 -1.87 2.77 6.36
CA PHE A 147 -0.94 3.49 7.23
C PHE A 147 -0.67 2.72 8.55
N PRO A 148 0.46 2.98 9.23
CA PRO A 148 0.76 2.34 10.51
C PRO A 148 -0.31 2.69 11.55
N SER A 149 -0.78 1.69 12.30
CA SER A 149 -1.75 1.96 13.37
C SER A 149 -1.12 2.84 14.44
N PRO A 150 -1.79 3.92 14.89
CA PRO A 150 -1.30 4.72 16.01
C PRO A 150 -1.40 3.98 17.36
N LEU A 151 -2.09 2.83 17.41
CA LEU A 151 -2.33 2.07 18.64
C LEU A 151 -1.18 1.11 18.98
N THR A 152 -0.41 0.66 17.98
CA THR A 152 0.64 -0.34 18.15
C THR A 152 1.55 -0.41 16.93
N PRO A 153 2.87 -0.65 17.08
CA PRO A 153 3.77 -0.85 15.94
C PRO A 153 3.53 -2.18 15.19
N TYR A 154 2.76 -3.10 15.77
CA TYR A 154 2.51 -4.43 15.21
C TYR A 154 1.33 -4.48 14.22
N LEU A 155 0.70 -3.34 13.91
CA LEU A 155 -0.44 -3.29 13.00
C LEU A 155 -0.28 -2.20 11.94
N TYR A 156 -0.73 -2.55 10.75
CA TYR A 156 -1.18 -1.60 9.74
C TYR A 156 -2.70 -1.48 9.80
N GLN A 157 -3.20 -0.27 9.60
CA GLN A 157 -4.61 0.00 9.40
C GLN A 157 -4.85 0.23 7.91
N VAL A 158 -5.98 -0.29 7.42
CA VAL A 158 -6.54 0.08 6.12
C VAL A 158 -7.87 0.77 6.33
N GLU A 159 -7.97 2.02 5.92
CA GLU A 159 -9.25 2.72 5.81
C GLU A 159 -9.82 2.50 4.41
N VAL A 160 -11.04 1.96 4.35
CA VAL A 160 -11.73 1.66 3.10
C VAL A 160 -12.91 2.61 2.96
N THR A 161 -12.86 3.44 1.92
CA THR A 161 -14.00 4.31 1.54
C THR A 161 -14.60 3.78 0.24
N ILE A 162 -15.92 3.61 0.22
CA ILE A 162 -16.67 3.19 -0.97
C ILE A 162 -17.66 4.29 -1.30
N GLU A 163 -17.50 4.89 -2.47
CA GLU A 163 -18.37 5.94 -3.00
C GLU A 163 -19.22 5.36 -4.13
N ASN A 164 -20.55 5.52 -4.05
CA ASN A 164 -21.45 5.21 -5.16
C ASN A 164 -21.38 6.33 -6.20
N ILE A 165 -20.82 6.02 -7.37
CA ILE A 165 -20.64 6.94 -8.49
C ILE A 165 -21.56 6.60 -9.69
N SER A 166 -22.47 5.64 -9.52
CA SER A 166 -23.38 5.17 -10.57
C SER A 166 -24.54 6.13 -10.84
N GLY A 167 -24.88 6.98 -9.87
CA GLY A 167 -26.08 7.82 -9.89
C GLY A 167 -27.40 7.08 -9.61
N ALA A 168 -27.36 5.77 -9.33
CA ALA A 168 -28.53 4.96 -8.95
C ALA A 168 -28.44 4.50 -7.49
N PRO A 169 -29.55 4.11 -6.84
CA PRO A 169 -29.51 3.45 -5.53
C PRO A 169 -28.66 2.17 -5.56
N THR A 170 -27.93 1.89 -4.47
CA THR A 170 -27.06 0.72 -4.33
C THR A 170 -27.21 0.10 -2.94
N GLU A 171 -26.99 -1.20 -2.84
CA GLU A 171 -26.81 -1.93 -1.58
C GLU A 171 -25.38 -2.48 -1.55
N VAL A 172 -24.50 -1.82 -0.81
CA VAL A 172 -23.05 -2.09 -0.86
C VAL A 172 -22.71 -3.33 -0.04
N LEU A 173 -21.97 -4.25 -0.66
CA LEU A 173 -21.30 -5.37 -0.03
C LEU A 173 -19.79 -5.19 -0.18
N TYR A 174 -19.03 -5.34 0.90
CA TYR A 174 -17.57 -5.37 0.87
C TYR A 174 -17.06 -6.65 1.51
N ARG A 175 -16.05 -7.26 0.89
CA ARG A 175 -15.37 -8.43 1.43
C ARG A 175 -13.87 -8.29 1.22
N ARG A 176 -13.11 -8.71 2.23
CA ARG A 176 -11.68 -9.04 2.10
C ARG A 176 -11.48 -10.49 2.46
N VAL A 177 -10.64 -11.19 1.73
CA VAL A 177 -10.24 -12.57 1.96
C VAL A 177 -8.72 -12.61 2.10
N MET A 178 -8.24 -13.43 3.02
CA MET A 178 -6.83 -13.63 3.31
C MET A 178 -6.65 -15.10 3.64
N ASP A 179 -5.67 -15.74 3.00
CA ASP A 179 -5.16 -17.03 3.42
C ASP A 179 -4.05 -16.79 4.45
N TRP A 180 -4.22 -17.34 5.64
CA TRP A 180 -3.31 -17.10 6.76
C TRP A 180 -2.39 -18.29 6.94
N ASP A 181 -1.33 -18.36 6.14
CA ASP A 181 -0.24 -19.31 6.33
C ASP A 181 0.91 -18.60 7.06
N ILE A 182 0.92 -18.70 8.40
CA ILE A 182 1.76 -17.84 9.25
C ILE A 182 3.07 -18.55 9.63
N GLU A 183 4.19 -18.03 9.13
CA GLU A 183 5.53 -18.50 9.52
C GLU A 183 5.80 -18.23 11.02
N PRO A 184 6.54 -19.12 11.73
CA PRO A 184 7.33 -20.25 11.22
C PRO A 184 6.58 -21.59 11.11
N THR A 185 5.26 -21.60 11.26
CA THR A 185 4.44 -22.83 11.21
C THR A 185 3.34 -22.70 10.17
N ALA A 186 3.65 -22.16 8.99
CA ALA A 186 2.72 -22.11 7.87
C ALA A 186 2.08 -23.49 7.66
N PHE A 187 0.76 -23.51 7.44
CA PHE A 187 -0.12 -24.69 7.37
C PHE A 187 -0.40 -25.41 8.70
N ASP A 188 0.09 -24.90 9.83
CA ASP A 188 -0.16 -25.39 11.19
C ASP A 188 -0.23 -24.23 12.20
N GLU A 189 -0.80 -23.10 11.77
CA GLU A 189 -0.92 -21.88 12.56
C GLU A 189 -2.24 -21.81 13.36
N PHE A 190 -2.22 -20.96 14.39
CA PHE A 190 -3.41 -20.63 15.18
C PHE A 190 -3.84 -19.19 14.90
N VAL A 191 -5.01 -19.01 14.29
CA VAL A 191 -5.62 -17.70 14.06
C VAL A 191 -6.72 -17.44 15.08
N THR A 192 -6.67 -16.27 15.74
CA THR A 192 -7.76 -15.78 16.58
C THR A 192 -8.38 -14.55 15.93
N ILE A 193 -9.66 -14.62 15.59
CA ILE A 193 -10.40 -13.49 15.02
C ILE A 193 -11.18 -12.79 16.13
N ASN A 194 -10.73 -11.59 16.50
CA ASN A 194 -11.45 -10.72 17.43
C ASN A 194 -12.33 -9.74 16.65
N ALA A 195 -13.62 -10.05 16.55
CA ALA A 195 -14.59 -9.26 15.79
C ALA A 195 -14.98 -7.92 16.43
N TYR A 196 -14.59 -7.68 17.70
CA TYR A 196 -15.10 -6.59 18.54
C TYR A 196 -16.65 -6.46 18.45
N ALA A 197 -17.25 -5.37 18.90
CA ALA A 197 -18.71 -5.16 18.90
C ALA A 197 -19.23 -4.62 17.54
N ALA A 198 -18.69 -5.07 16.41
CA ALA A 198 -19.16 -4.67 15.09
C ALA A 198 -20.48 -5.39 14.76
N GLY A 199 -21.60 -4.67 14.87
CA GLY A 199 -22.96 -5.22 14.70
C GLY A 199 -23.29 -5.73 13.29
N ASP A 200 -22.55 -5.26 12.27
CA ASP A 200 -22.82 -5.55 10.85
C ASP A 200 -21.84 -6.56 10.23
N LEU A 201 -21.04 -7.25 11.05
CA LEU A 201 -20.19 -8.32 10.54
C LEU A 201 -21.05 -9.55 10.20
N TYR A 202 -21.32 -9.78 8.92
CA TYR A 202 -21.98 -11.00 8.45
C TYR A 202 -21.04 -12.20 8.64
N ARG A 203 -21.45 -13.16 9.47
CA ARG A 203 -20.72 -14.40 9.74
C ARG A 203 -21.46 -15.53 9.04
N THR A 204 -20.81 -16.16 8.06
CA THR A 204 -21.27 -17.42 7.44
C THR A 204 -20.31 -18.52 7.80
#